data_AF-A0A813V5E1-F1
#
_entry.id   AF-A0A813V5E1-F1
#
_cell.length_a   1.000
_cell.length_b   1.000
_cell.length_c   1.000
_cell.angle_alpha   90.00
_cell.angle_beta   90.00
_cell.angle_gamma   90.00
#
_symmetry.space_group_name_H-M   'P 1'
#
loop_
_entity.id
_entity.type
_entity.pdbx_description
1 polymer ?
#
loop_
_entity_poly.entity_id
_entity_poly.type
_entity_poly.pdbx_seq_one_letter_code
_entity_poly.pdbx_strand_id
1 'polypeptide(L)'
;MCNDYLFKREQARLAANSTMFISASSIATPGELQAYRKAYSKFGEVPGMRFACNKFLFREITIKNNQTNKLYGEGDTIQRIKLARILEIIAEKGDDAFYTGELADLIVKDIHDKVFGTETDIIYNNQINDFSTLNTANFFGVPACLANYITPGKRLSSSIVPLIMFDQNNPHVLQVLNANGGTKITTTTAQVVMLNLWFRKDIRQAINTPRLHSQLLPEEVLAECGFNQTILEQLRKLGHNIQCDVYRRSIVQSIE
;
A
#
# COMPACT_ATOMS: atom_id res chain seq x y z
N MET A 1 -28.10 1.84 -2.72
CA MET A 1 -27.28 3.07 -2.63
C MET A 1 -25.77 2.77 -2.51
N CYS A 2 -25.21 1.76 -3.21
CA CYS A 2 -23.80 1.32 -3.02
C CYS A 2 -22.88 1.46 -4.26
N ASN A 3 -23.19 2.33 -5.22
CA ASN A 3 -22.37 2.50 -6.44
C ASN A 3 -21.38 3.69 -6.37
N ASP A 4 -21.40 4.46 -5.29
CA ASP A 4 -20.71 5.75 -5.20
C ASP A 4 -19.34 5.72 -4.53
N TYR A 5 -18.89 4.55 -4.06
CA TYR A 5 -17.58 4.44 -3.43
C TYR A 5 -16.45 4.61 -4.45
N LEU A 6 -15.37 5.25 -4.00
CA LEU A 6 -14.08 5.36 -4.71
C LEU A 6 -13.29 4.03 -4.59
N PHE A 7 -13.92 2.91 -4.95
CA PHE A 7 -13.22 1.62 -5.05
C PHE A 7 -12.61 1.49 -6.44
N LYS A 8 -11.40 2.02 -6.61
CA LYS A 8 -10.56 1.83 -7.82
C LYS A 8 -9.35 0.99 -7.43
N ARG A 9 -9.57 -0.32 -7.27
CA ARG A 9 -8.50 -1.30 -7.06
C ARG A 9 -8.03 -1.85 -8.40
N GLU A 10 -6.75 -2.15 -8.50
CA GLU A 10 -6.15 -2.76 -9.68
C GLU A 10 -6.81 -4.11 -10.00
N GLN A 11 -6.86 -4.45 -11.28
CA GLN A 11 -7.33 -5.75 -11.78
C GLN A 11 -6.16 -6.47 -12.44
N ALA A 12 -6.10 -7.78 -12.27
CA ALA A 12 -5.20 -8.61 -13.06
C ALA A 12 -5.55 -8.47 -14.54
N ARG A 13 -4.54 -8.27 -15.40
CA ARG A 13 -4.74 -8.22 -16.85
C ARG A 13 -5.44 -9.49 -17.35
N LEU A 14 -6.14 -9.39 -18.48
CA LEU A 14 -6.82 -10.53 -19.09
C LEU A 14 -5.84 -11.64 -19.54
N ALA A 15 -4.58 -11.29 -19.80
CA ALA A 15 -3.54 -12.24 -20.13
C ALA A 15 -2.88 -12.90 -18.90
N ALA A 16 -3.19 -12.46 -17.68
CA ALA A 16 -2.53 -12.94 -16.47
C ALA A 16 -2.91 -14.39 -16.16
N ASN A 17 -1.90 -15.24 -15.95
CA ASN A 17 -2.06 -16.63 -15.52
C ASN A 17 -1.03 -17.00 -14.44
N SER A 18 -1.18 -18.19 -13.86
CA SER A 18 -0.33 -18.69 -12.78
C SER A 18 1.15 -18.88 -13.15
N THR A 19 1.49 -18.83 -14.44
CA THR A 19 2.87 -19.02 -14.95
C THR A 19 3.63 -17.74 -15.25
N MET A 20 2.98 -16.56 -15.26
CA MET A 20 3.60 -15.26 -15.63
C MET A 20 4.52 -14.66 -14.54
N PHE A 21 5.05 -15.46 -13.62
CA PHE A 21 5.48 -15.01 -12.30
C PHE A 21 7.00 -14.79 -12.08
N ILE A 22 7.81 -14.56 -13.13
CA ILE A 22 9.27 -14.47 -12.93
C ILE A 22 9.91 -13.15 -13.41
N SER A 23 9.30 -12.37 -14.31
CA SER A 23 9.94 -11.13 -14.81
C SER A 23 9.10 -9.86 -14.72
N ALA A 24 7.77 -9.93 -14.79
CA ALA A 24 6.94 -8.74 -14.86
C ALA A 24 6.50 -8.30 -13.45
N SER A 25 7.16 -7.27 -12.92
CA SER A 25 6.91 -6.73 -11.58
C SER A 25 5.53 -6.07 -11.43
N SER A 26 4.75 -5.92 -12.52
CA SER A 26 3.52 -5.09 -12.54
C SER A 26 2.50 -5.50 -13.63
N ILE A 27 1.85 -6.65 -13.50
CA ILE A 27 0.82 -7.15 -14.46
C ILE A 27 -0.61 -6.63 -14.12
N ALA A 28 -0.74 -5.63 -13.26
CA ALA A 28 -2.02 -5.06 -12.85
C ALA A 28 -2.18 -3.64 -13.43
N THR A 29 -3.41 -3.25 -13.77
CA THR A 29 -3.68 -1.92 -14.33
C THR A 29 -3.80 -0.91 -13.19
N PRO A 30 -2.93 0.12 -13.12
CA PRO A 30 -2.96 1.12 -12.05
C PRO A 30 -4.31 1.84 -11.98
N GLY A 31 -4.94 1.86 -10.81
CA GLY A 31 -6.30 2.42 -10.62
C GLY A 31 -6.33 3.84 -10.08
N GLU A 32 -5.19 4.35 -9.61
CA GLU A 32 -5.05 5.58 -8.82
C GLU A 32 -5.45 6.82 -9.62
N LEU A 33 -5.03 6.94 -10.89
CA LEU A 33 -5.38 8.10 -11.72
C LEU A 33 -6.89 8.22 -11.93
N GLN A 34 -7.56 7.11 -12.20
CA GLN A 34 -9.03 7.09 -12.31
C GLN A 34 -9.72 7.37 -10.97
N ALA A 35 -9.10 7.00 -9.84
CA ALA A 35 -9.59 7.36 -8.52
C ALA A 35 -9.50 8.88 -8.31
N TYR A 36 -8.37 9.49 -8.66
CA TYR A 36 -8.20 10.94 -8.61
C TYR A 36 -9.18 11.67 -9.52
N ARG A 37 -9.36 11.22 -10.77
CA ARG A 37 -10.38 11.79 -11.68
C ARG A 37 -11.78 11.69 -11.09
N LYS A 38 -12.16 10.53 -10.53
CA LYS A 38 -13.48 10.36 -9.90
C LYS A 38 -13.63 11.28 -8.68
N ALA A 39 -12.61 11.42 -7.85
CA ALA A 39 -12.61 12.33 -6.71
C ALA A 39 -12.74 13.79 -7.17
N TYR A 40 -11.94 14.22 -8.15
CA TYR A 40 -11.99 15.55 -8.72
C TYR A 40 -13.36 15.86 -9.34
N SER A 41 -13.93 14.92 -10.10
CA SER A 41 -15.27 15.08 -10.69
C SER A 41 -16.38 15.25 -9.64
N LYS A 42 -16.19 14.69 -8.45
CA LYS A 42 -17.20 14.69 -7.37
C LYS A 42 -17.04 15.87 -6.41
N PHE A 43 -15.81 16.28 -6.14
CA PHE A 43 -15.47 17.23 -5.09
C PHE A 43 -14.82 18.52 -5.60
N GLY A 44 -14.56 18.64 -6.91
CA GLY A 44 -13.84 19.76 -7.49
C GLY A 44 -12.34 19.65 -7.19
N GLU A 45 -11.73 20.73 -6.70
CA GLU A 45 -10.33 20.69 -6.27
C GLU A 45 -10.14 19.61 -5.18
N VAL A 46 -9.17 18.72 -5.41
CA VAL A 46 -8.76 17.73 -4.40
C VAL A 46 -7.61 18.35 -3.59
N PRO A 47 -7.83 18.75 -2.32
CA PRO A 47 -6.78 19.34 -1.50
C PRO A 47 -5.63 18.35 -1.33
N GLY A 48 -4.40 18.78 -1.64
CA GLY A 48 -3.19 17.92 -1.60
C GLY A 48 -2.65 17.50 -2.96
N MET A 49 -3.33 17.82 -4.07
CA MET A 49 -2.80 17.64 -5.43
C MET A 49 -1.97 18.83 -5.94
N ARG A 50 -1.56 19.76 -5.07
CA ARG A 50 -0.33 20.52 -5.34
C ARG A 50 0.80 19.52 -5.15
N PHE A 51 1.49 19.12 -6.23
CA PHE A 51 2.63 18.21 -6.20
C PHE A 51 3.49 18.49 -4.97
N ALA A 52 3.26 17.74 -3.90
CA ALA A 52 3.99 17.90 -2.66
C ALA A 52 5.41 17.46 -3.01
N CYS A 53 6.36 18.38 -2.85
CA CYS A 53 7.78 18.07 -2.92
C CYS A 53 8.08 17.15 -1.73
N ASN A 54 7.83 15.85 -1.93
CA ASN A 54 7.82 14.88 -0.85
C ASN A 54 9.26 14.48 -0.54
N LYS A 55 9.73 14.94 0.61
CA LYS A 55 11.03 14.57 1.19
C LYS A 55 10.84 13.26 1.97
N PHE A 56 10.58 12.15 1.29
CA PHE A 56 10.46 10.84 1.94
C PHE A 56 11.34 9.76 1.32
N LEU A 57 11.88 8.93 2.21
CA LEU A 57 12.93 7.93 2.05
C LEU A 57 12.63 6.89 0.95
N PHE A 58 13.44 6.89 -0.11
CA PHE A 58 13.62 5.76 -1.03
C PHE A 58 14.81 4.89 -0.59
N ARG A 59 14.77 4.36 0.65
CA ARG A 59 15.92 3.61 1.19
C ARG A 59 16.11 2.23 0.55
N GLU A 60 15.09 1.69 -0.12
CA GLU A 60 15.08 0.31 -0.63
C GLU A 60 15.09 0.21 -2.16
N ILE A 61 14.82 1.30 -2.89
CA ILE A 61 14.91 1.30 -4.35
C ILE A 61 16.26 1.88 -4.76
N THR A 62 17.14 0.97 -5.18
CA THR A 62 18.49 1.28 -5.63
C THR A 62 18.43 1.94 -7.01
N ILE A 63 18.21 3.26 -7.04
CA ILE A 63 18.24 4.06 -8.27
C ILE A 63 19.67 4.50 -8.52
N LYS A 64 20.20 4.18 -9.71
CA LYS A 64 21.48 4.71 -10.18
C LYS A 64 21.24 6.04 -10.88
N ASN A 65 22.14 6.99 -10.63
CA ASN A 65 22.23 8.19 -11.44
C ASN A 65 22.72 7.80 -12.85
N ASN A 66 21.95 8.14 -13.87
CA ASN A 66 22.26 7.76 -15.25
C ASN A 66 23.54 8.42 -15.82
N GLN A 67 23.97 9.55 -15.25
CA GLN A 67 25.20 10.25 -15.67
C GLN A 67 26.44 9.70 -14.98
N THR A 68 26.35 9.37 -13.69
CA THR A 68 27.50 8.96 -12.89
C THR A 68 27.59 7.45 -12.68
N ASN A 69 26.53 6.71 -13.01
CA ASN A 69 26.35 5.27 -12.74
C ASN A 69 26.50 4.89 -11.25
N LYS A 70 26.45 5.87 -10.35
CA LYS A 70 26.50 5.71 -8.90
C LYS A 70 25.10 5.69 -8.30
N LEU A 71 24.95 5.04 -7.16
CA LEU A 71 23.73 5.09 -6.38
C LEU A 71 23.54 6.48 -5.80
N TYR A 72 22.30 6.95 -5.81
CA TYR A 72 21.94 8.16 -5.08
C TYR A 72 22.13 7.94 -3.58
N GLY A 73 22.84 8.88 -2.94
CA GLY A 73 23.05 8.95 -1.51
C GLY A 73 22.15 9.99 -0.83
N GLU A 74 22.24 10.05 0.49
CA GLU A 74 21.58 11.10 1.26
C GLU A 74 22.13 12.48 0.86
N GLY A 75 21.22 13.43 0.61
CA GLY A 75 21.57 14.78 0.16
C GLY A 75 21.64 14.95 -1.36
N ASP A 76 21.67 13.86 -2.13
CA ASP A 76 21.65 13.95 -3.58
C ASP A 76 20.29 14.41 -4.12
N THR A 77 20.31 15.13 -5.25
CA THR A 77 19.09 15.55 -5.96
C THR A 77 18.74 14.55 -7.05
N ILE A 78 17.54 13.99 -6.97
CA ILE A 78 16.97 13.11 -8.01
C ILE A 78 16.03 13.93 -8.90
N GLN A 79 16.28 13.94 -10.21
CA GLN A 79 15.40 14.54 -11.20
C GLN A 79 14.81 13.45 -12.09
N ARG A 80 13.47 13.41 -12.20
CA ARG A 80 12.74 12.44 -13.04
C ARG A 80 12.04 13.16 -14.18
N ILE A 81 12.84 13.58 -15.16
CA ILE A 81 12.37 14.42 -16.27
C ILE A 81 11.32 13.67 -17.11
N LYS A 82 11.50 12.36 -17.34
CA LYS A 82 10.54 11.56 -18.12
C LYS A 82 9.20 11.45 -17.38
N LEU A 83 9.24 11.23 -16.07
CA LEU A 83 8.03 11.23 -15.24
C LEU A 83 7.31 12.59 -15.28
N ALA A 84 8.05 13.70 -15.18
CA ALA A 84 7.47 15.03 -15.26
C ALA A 84 6.76 15.26 -16.60
N ARG A 85 7.38 14.85 -17.72
CA ARG A 85 6.78 14.92 -19.06
C ARG A 85 5.50 14.09 -19.19
N ILE A 86 5.47 12.91 -18.57
CA ILE A 86 4.27 12.06 -18.55
C ILE A 86 3.14 12.73 -17.75
N LEU A 87 3.46 13.33 -16.61
CA LEU A 87 2.49 14.05 -15.79
C LEU A 87 1.95 15.29 -16.53
N GLU A 88 2.76 15.99 -17.32
CA GLU A 88 2.31 17.05 -18.23
C GLU A 88 1.32 16.51 -19.27
N ILE A 89 1.64 15.40 -19.94
CA ILE A 89 0.75 14.77 -20.93
C ILE A 89 -0.59 14.38 -20.29
N ILE A 90 -0.57 13.80 -19.08
CA ILE A 90 -1.80 13.44 -18.35
C ILE A 90 -2.59 14.69 -17.96
N ALA A 91 -1.92 15.77 -17.56
CA ALA A 91 -2.58 17.03 -17.22
C ALA A 91 -3.26 17.68 -18.45
N GLU A 92 -2.63 17.60 -19.62
CA GLU A 92 -3.17 18.17 -20.87
C GLU A 92 -4.25 17.31 -21.52
N LYS A 93 -4.04 15.99 -21.59
CA LYS A 93 -4.87 15.06 -22.35
C LYS A 93 -5.85 14.24 -21.49
N GLY A 94 -5.73 14.32 -20.16
CA GLY A 94 -6.48 13.50 -19.22
C GLY A 94 -5.83 12.15 -18.91
N ASP A 95 -6.39 11.44 -17.94
CA ASP A 95 -5.91 10.12 -17.48
C ASP A 95 -6.04 9.02 -18.53
N ASP A 96 -6.95 9.14 -19.50
CA ASP A 96 -7.12 8.17 -20.60
C ASP A 96 -5.83 8.01 -21.44
N ALA A 97 -4.97 9.04 -21.50
CA ALA A 97 -3.67 8.99 -22.16
C ALA A 97 -2.70 8.01 -21.47
N PHE A 98 -2.88 7.72 -20.18
CA PHE A 98 -2.07 6.72 -19.46
C PHE A 98 -2.45 5.29 -19.85
N TYR A 99 -3.70 5.06 -20.26
CA TYR A 99 -4.26 3.74 -20.53
C TYR A 99 -4.32 3.39 -22.02
N THR A 100 -4.15 4.37 -22.91
CA THR A 100 -4.28 4.19 -24.35
C THR A 100 -3.22 4.98 -25.13
N GLY A 101 -2.91 4.53 -26.35
CA GLY A 101 -1.97 5.19 -27.26
C GLY A 101 -0.50 5.02 -26.88
N GLU A 102 0.36 5.91 -27.40
CA GLU A 102 1.82 5.77 -27.34
C GLU A 102 2.37 5.72 -25.91
N LEU A 103 1.77 6.47 -24.97
CA LEU A 103 2.20 6.44 -23.57
C LEU A 103 1.89 5.08 -22.91
N ALA A 104 0.75 4.47 -23.24
CA ALA A 104 0.44 3.12 -22.78
C ALA A 104 1.43 2.10 -23.34
N ASP A 105 1.87 2.24 -24.59
CA ASP A 105 2.89 1.37 -25.19
C ASP A 105 4.24 1.48 -24.46
N LEU A 106 4.66 2.70 -24.06
CA LEU A 106 5.85 2.92 -23.24
C LEU A 106 5.74 2.25 -21.86
N ILE A 107 4.58 2.36 -21.22
CA ILE A 107 4.30 1.72 -19.93
C ILE A 107 4.34 0.19 -20.07
N VAL A 108 3.74 -0.36 -21.13
CA VAL A 108 3.77 -1.80 -21.41
C VAL A 108 5.20 -2.30 -21.61
N LYS A 109 6.02 -1.52 -22.32
CA LYS A 109 7.45 -1.83 -22.51
C LYS A 109 8.21 -1.86 -21.19
N ASP A 110 7.99 -0.89 -20.31
CA ASP A 110 8.69 -0.82 -19.02
C ASP A 110 8.29 -1.95 -18.05
N ILE A 111 7.01 -2.30 -18.01
CA ILE A 111 6.46 -3.32 -17.10
C ILE A 111 7.03 -4.72 -17.39
N HIS A 112 7.42 -4.98 -18.63
CA HIS A 112 8.00 -6.25 -19.03
C HIS A 112 9.37 -6.49 -18.39
N ASP A 113 10.09 -5.41 -18.07
CA ASP A 113 11.52 -5.51 -17.82
C ASP A 113 11.92 -5.28 -16.34
N LYS A 114 11.24 -4.43 -15.52
CA LYS A 114 11.75 -4.02 -14.19
C LYS A 114 10.68 -3.44 -13.22
N VAL A 115 11.03 -3.33 -11.93
CA VAL A 115 10.34 -2.51 -10.90
C VAL A 115 10.44 -0.99 -11.20
N PHE A 116 11.45 -0.58 -11.98
CA PHE A 116 11.68 0.80 -12.41
C PHE A 116 11.67 0.89 -13.94
N GLY A 117 10.75 1.67 -14.48
CA GLY A 117 10.62 1.92 -15.91
C GLY A 117 11.73 2.82 -16.44
N THR A 118 12.55 2.30 -17.35
CA THR A 118 13.64 3.08 -17.95
C THR A 118 13.14 4.07 -19.00
N GLU A 119 11.98 3.83 -19.59
CA GLU A 119 11.37 4.72 -20.59
C GLU A 119 10.51 5.81 -19.94
N THR A 120 9.85 5.49 -18.84
CA THR A 120 8.89 6.39 -18.19
C THR A 120 9.44 7.07 -16.93
N ASP A 121 10.58 6.61 -16.41
CA ASP A 121 11.04 6.90 -15.05
C ASP A 121 9.97 6.59 -13.99
N ILE A 122 8.98 5.72 -14.24
CA ILE A 122 7.96 5.33 -13.25
C ILE A 122 8.52 4.22 -12.36
N ILE A 123 8.24 4.31 -11.05
CA ILE A 123 8.46 3.19 -10.14
C ILE A 123 7.15 2.46 -10.08
N TYR A 124 7.11 1.25 -10.61
CA TYR A 124 5.90 0.47 -10.62
C TYR A 124 5.78 -0.34 -9.33
N ASN A 125 4.55 -0.44 -8.83
CA ASN A 125 4.25 -1.24 -7.66
C ASN A 125 4.05 -2.71 -8.06
N ASN A 126 4.35 -3.63 -7.15
CA ASN A 126 4.16 -5.07 -7.31
C ASN A 126 2.98 -5.58 -6.45
N GLN A 127 1.80 -4.94 -6.57
CA GLN A 127 0.61 -5.37 -5.82
C GLN A 127 0.15 -6.78 -6.21
N ILE A 128 0.67 -7.38 -7.28
CA ILE A 128 0.39 -8.77 -7.65
C ILE A 128 0.86 -9.78 -6.61
N ASN A 129 1.85 -9.43 -5.79
CA ASN A 129 2.25 -10.27 -4.66
C ASN A 129 1.13 -10.48 -3.62
N ASP A 130 0.04 -9.72 -3.70
CA ASP A 130 -1.16 -9.94 -2.88
C ASP A 130 -2.07 -11.03 -3.45
N PHE A 131 -1.90 -11.48 -4.70
CA PHE A 131 -2.50 -12.73 -5.18
C PHE A 131 -1.75 -13.93 -4.59
N SER A 132 -2.50 -15.01 -4.34
CA SER A 132 -1.89 -16.28 -4.01
C SER A 132 -1.28 -16.93 -5.24
N THR A 133 -0.13 -17.58 -5.07
CA THR A 133 0.51 -18.47 -6.04
C THR A 133 0.46 -19.90 -5.53
N LEU A 134 0.25 -20.86 -6.43
CA LEU A 134 0.14 -22.26 -6.04
C LEU A 134 1.40 -22.71 -5.29
N ASN A 135 1.21 -23.36 -4.14
CA ASN A 135 2.28 -23.94 -3.30
C ASN A 135 3.38 -22.95 -2.85
N THR A 136 3.09 -21.65 -2.86
CA THR A 136 4.07 -20.61 -2.46
C THR A 136 3.46 -19.74 -1.37
N ALA A 137 4.19 -19.56 -0.27
CA ALA A 137 3.83 -18.57 0.75
C ALA A 137 4.29 -17.18 0.30
N ASN A 138 3.52 -16.14 0.61
CA ASN A 138 3.91 -14.77 0.25
C ASN A 138 5.04 -14.23 1.15
N PHE A 139 5.44 -12.98 0.90
CA PHE A 139 6.49 -12.28 1.69
C PHE A 139 6.23 -12.26 3.21
N PHE A 140 4.96 -12.39 3.63
CA PHE A 140 4.54 -12.41 5.03
C PHE A 140 4.31 -13.83 5.58
N GLY A 141 4.72 -14.87 4.85
CA GLY A 141 4.54 -16.28 5.23
C GLY A 141 3.10 -16.78 5.13
N VAL A 142 2.18 -16.01 4.55
CA VAL A 142 0.78 -16.43 4.39
C VAL A 142 0.71 -17.50 3.30
N PRO A 143 0.13 -18.69 3.57
CA PRO A 143 0.01 -19.73 2.57
C PRO A 143 -0.99 -19.36 1.47
N ALA A 144 -0.81 -20.02 0.33
CA ALA A 144 -1.66 -19.91 -0.83
C ALA A 144 -3.14 -20.21 -0.51
N CYS A 145 -4.06 -19.33 -0.94
CA CYS A 145 -5.49 -19.55 -0.86
C CYS A 145 -6.11 -19.64 -2.25
N LEU A 146 -6.85 -20.73 -2.52
CA LEU A 146 -7.54 -20.96 -3.80
C LEU A 146 -8.47 -19.80 -4.18
N ALA A 147 -9.18 -19.24 -3.20
CA ALA A 147 -10.08 -18.11 -3.40
C ALA A 147 -9.35 -16.84 -3.82
N ASN A 148 -8.04 -16.73 -3.59
CA ASN A 148 -7.22 -15.58 -3.94
C ASN A 148 -6.17 -15.89 -5.03
N TYR A 149 -6.31 -17.00 -5.78
CA TYR A 149 -5.47 -17.23 -6.96
C TYR A 149 -5.72 -16.22 -8.06
N ILE A 150 -4.62 -15.85 -8.74
CA ILE A 150 -4.64 -14.97 -9.90
C ILE A 150 -5.43 -15.61 -11.04
N THR A 151 -6.36 -14.86 -11.60
CA THR A 151 -7.13 -15.22 -12.80
C THR A 151 -7.40 -13.94 -13.61
N PRO A 152 -7.58 -14.05 -14.94
CA PRO A 152 -7.89 -12.92 -15.80
C PRO A 152 -9.02 -12.03 -15.27
N GLY A 153 -8.77 -10.71 -15.14
CA GLY A 153 -9.77 -9.72 -14.74
C GLY A 153 -10.14 -9.71 -13.25
N LYS A 154 -9.60 -10.65 -12.45
CA LYS A 154 -9.88 -10.73 -11.01
C LYS A 154 -9.21 -9.58 -10.24
N ARG A 155 -9.85 -9.18 -9.14
CA ARG A 155 -9.26 -8.28 -8.13
C ARG A 155 -8.71 -9.09 -6.98
N LEU A 156 -7.53 -8.70 -6.51
CA LEU A 156 -6.84 -9.30 -5.36
C LEU A 156 -7.57 -9.01 -4.04
N SER A 157 -7.32 -9.87 -3.07
CA SER A 157 -7.63 -9.59 -1.66
C SER A 157 -6.73 -8.46 -1.15
N SER A 158 -7.31 -7.48 -0.45
CA SER A 158 -6.58 -6.32 0.04
C SER A 158 -6.74 -6.17 1.55
N SER A 159 -5.64 -5.88 2.22
CA SER A 159 -5.60 -5.56 3.66
C SER A 159 -5.84 -4.07 3.95
N ILE A 160 -6.05 -3.23 2.94
CA ILE A 160 -6.19 -1.78 3.11
C ILE A 160 -7.53 -1.46 3.81
N VAL A 161 -7.46 -0.74 4.93
CA VAL A 161 -8.61 -0.33 5.74
C VAL A 161 -8.54 1.19 6.01
N PRO A 162 -9.04 2.03 5.09
CA PRO A 162 -9.23 3.45 5.37
C PRO A 162 -10.48 3.58 6.24
N LEU A 163 -10.33 4.18 7.42
CA LEU A 163 -11.41 4.29 8.40
C LEU A 163 -11.83 5.76 8.56
N ILE A 164 -13.14 6.00 8.52
CA ILE A 164 -13.76 7.27 8.91
C ILE A 164 -14.81 6.94 9.96
N MET A 165 -14.74 7.61 11.11
CA MET A 165 -15.63 7.43 12.24
C MET A 165 -16.49 8.67 12.41
N PHE A 166 -17.78 8.49 12.68
CA PHE A 166 -18.74 9.56 12.89
C PHE A 166 -19.39 9.40 14.26
N ASP A 167 -19.83 10.51 14.84
CA ASP A 167 -20.71 10.47 16.01
C ASP A 167 -22.06 9.90 15.58
N GLN A 168 -22.62 9.01 16.41
CA GLN A 168 -23.91 8.40 16.15
C GLN A 168 -25.06 9.43 16.18
N ASN A 169 -24.91 10.47 17.00
CA ASN A 169 -25.93 11.47 17.27
C ASN A 169 -25.72 12.77 16.46
N ASN A 170 -24.56 12.94 15.84
CA ASN A 170 -24.21 14.12 15.04
C ASN A 170 -23.37 13.67 13.84
N PRO A 171 -23.65 14.09 12.60
CA PRO A 171 -22.83 13.76 11.42
C PRO A 171 -21.39 14.35 11.44
N HIS A 172 -20.88 14.77 12.60
CA HIS A 172 -19.51 15.21 12.77
C HIS A 172 -18.54 14.03 12.65
N VAL A 173 -17.45 14.22 11.90
CA VAL A 173 -16.35 13.26 11.80
C VAL A 173 -15.60 13.25 13.13
N LEU A 174 -15.53 12.11 13.79
CA LEU A 174 -14.76 11.93 15.03
C LEU A 174 -13.30 11.61 14.75
N GLN A 175 -13.05 10.85 13.68
CA GLN A 175 -11.71 10.38 13.38
C GLN A 175 -11.61 9.94 11.92
N VAL A 176 -10.48 10.25 11.28
CA VAL A 176 -10.04 9.63 10.03
C VAL A 176 -8.71 8.95 10.30
N LEU A 177 -8.58 7.66 9.98
CA LEU A 177 -7.42 6.84 10.33
C LEU A 177 -7.06 5.91 9.17
N ASN A 178 -5.76 5.74 8.93
CA ASN A 178 -5.25 4.66 8.08
C ASN A 178 -3.88 4.15 8.58
N ALA A 179 -3.54 2.92 8.19
CA ALA A 179 -2.27 2.28 8.51
C ALA A 179 -1.61 1.64 7.27
N ASN A 180 -0.29 1.49 7.30
CA ASN A 180 0.46 0.68 6.32
C ASN A 180 1.01 -0.62 6.96
N GLY A 181 1.69 -1.45 6.16
CA GLY A 181 2.38 -2.66 6.66
C GLY A 181 1.78 -3.99 6.20
N GLY A 182 1.10 -4.04 5.05
CA GLY A 182 0.60 -5.28 4.46
C GLY A 182 -0.44 -5.99 5.33
N THR A 183 -0.14 -7.22 5.75
CA THR A 183 -1.02 -8.02 6.64
C THR A 183 -1.28 -7.36 7.99
N LYS A 184 -0.42 -6.44 8.43
CA LYS A 184 -0.53 -5.72 9.71
C LYS A 184 -1.59 -4.62 9.71
N ILE A 185 -2.01 -4.13 8.55
CA ILE A 185 -2.90 -2.95 8.43
C ILE A 185 -4.17 -3.14 9.27
N THR A 186 -4.88 -4.24 9.07
CA THR A 186 -6.16 -4.52 9.77
C THR A 186 -6.00 -4.57 11.28
N THR A 187 -5.01 -5.30 11.79
CA THR A 187 -4.78 -5.42 13.23
C THR A 187 -4.29 -4.13 13.85
N THR A 188 -3.49 -3.34 13.13
CA THR A 188 -3.01 -2.04 13.59
C THR A 188 -4.19 -1.08 13.70
N THR A 189 -5.02 -0.99 12.65
CA THR A 189 -6.22 -0.15 12.64
C THR A 189 -7.16 -0.52 13.79
N ALA A 190 -7.44 -1.81 13.98
CA ALA A 190 -8.30 -2.27 15.08
C ALA A 190 -7.75 -1.91 16.46
N GLN A 191 -6.45 -2.10 16.69
CA GLN A 191 -5.82 -1.77 17.98
C GLN A 191 -5.83 -0.27 18.28
N VAL A 192 -5.53 0.58 17.29
CA VAL A 192 -5.55 2.05 17.52
C VAL A 192 -6.96 2.52 17.87
N VAL A 193 -7.98 2.05 17.13
CA VAL A 193 -9.38 2.35 17.43
C VAL A 193 -9.78 1.86 18.82
N MET A 194 -9.39 0.64 19.18
CA MET A 194 -9.62 0.07 20.51
C MET A 194 -8.98 0.92 21.61
N LEU A 195 -7.74 1.37 21.43
CA LEU A 195 -7.03 2.20 22.40
C LEU A 195 -7.71 3.56 22.60
N ASN A 196 -8.19 4.19 21.52
CA ASN A 196 -8.95 5.44 21.61
C ASN A 196 -10.31 5.22 22.29
N LEU A 197 -11.12 4.28 21.80
CA LEU A 197 -12.52 4.14 22.21
C LEU A 197 -12.69 3.42 23.56
N TRP A 198 -12.00 2.31 23.77
CA TRP A 198 -12.17 1.48 24.97
C TRP A 198 -11.23 1.91 26.09
N PHE A 199 -9.99 2.25 25.76
CA PHE A 199 -8.98 2.63 26.77
C PHE A 199 -8.83 4.15 26.95
N ARG A 200 -9.63 4.95 26.22
CA ARG A 200 -9.67 6.42 26.31
C ARG A 200 -8.29 7.08 26.18
N LYS A 201 -7.39 6.48 25.39
CA LYS A 201 -6.11 7.10 25.05
C LYS A 201 -6.35 8.20 24.02
N ASP A 202 -5.57 9.27 24.10
CA ASP A 202 -5.50 10.21 22.98
C ASP A 202 -4.83 9.55 21.77
N ILE A 203 -5.08 10.08 20.57
CA ILE A 203 -4.60 9.47 19.34
C ILE A 203 -3.08 9.35 19.26
N ARG A 204 -2.35 10.31 19.81
CA ARG A 204 -0.87 10.25 19.82
C ARG A 204 -0.40 9.11 20.70
N GLN A 205 -1.00 8.95 21.88
CA GLN A 205 -0.71 7.82 22.77
C GLN A 205 -1.08 6.49 22.13
N ALA A 206 -2.23 6.39 21.48
CA ALA A 206 -2.68 5.17 20.83
C ALA A 206 -1.76 4.75 19.68
N ILE A 207 -1.34 5.69 18.83
CA ILE A 207 -0.39 5.44 17.74
C ILE A 207 0.97 4.99 18.27
N ASN A 208 1.45 5.59 19.38
CA ASN A 208 2.77 5.29 19.94
C ASN A 208 2.79 4.05 20.83
N THR A 209 1.63 3.50 21.19
CA THR A 209 1.54 2.30 22.02
C THR A 209 2.07 1.08 21.24
N PRO A 210 3.00 0.29 21.79
CA PRO A 210 3.47 -0.94 21.15
C PRO A 210 2.32 -1.90 20.87
N ARG A 211 2.35 -2.56 19.72
CA ARG A 211 1.26 -3.43 19.24
C ARG A 211 1.63 -4.91 19.19
N LEU A 212 0.59 -5.74 19.18
CA LEU A 212 0.67 -7.17 18.85
C LEU A 212 0.08 -7.40 17.46
N HIS A 213 0.60 -8.37 16.72
CA HIS A 213 0.04 -8.76 15.44
C HIS A 213 0.01 -10.28 15.33
N SER A 214 -1.17 -10.82 15.06
CA SER A 214 -1.34 -12.21 14.62
C SER A 214 -2.24 -12.20 13.40
N GLN A 215 -1.85 -12.98 12.40
CA GLN A 215 -2.53 -13.10 11.10
C GLN A 215 -3.00 -14.53 10.85
N LEU A 216 -3.18 -15.31 11.93
CA LEU A 216 -3.54 -16.74 11.95
C LEU A 216 -2.45 -17.66 11.40
N LEU A 217 -1.94 -17.42 10.19
CA LEU A 217 -0.88 -18.18 9.55
C LEU A 217 0.27 -17.26 9.11
N PRO A 218 1.53 -17.55 9.46
CA PRO A 218 1.95 -18.64 10.35
C PRO A 218 1.44 -18.46 11.79
N GLU A 219 1.45 -19.54 12.58
CA GLU A 219 1.00 -19.54 13.98
C GLU A 219 2.02 -18.85 14.89
N GLU A 220 2.10 -17.54 14.74
CA GLU A 220 2.96 -16.65 15.52
C GLU A 220 2.23 -15.36 15.88
N VAL A 221 2.72 -14.75 16.95
CA VAL A 221 2.31 -13.43 17.40
C VAL A 221 3.55 -12.54 17.38
N LEU A 222 3.54 -11.54 16.51
CA LEU A 222 4.58 -10.52 16.45
C LEU A 222 4.28 -9.45 17.51
N ALA A 223 5.24 -9.17 18.38
CA ALA A 223 5.15 -8.11 19.38
C ALA A 223 6.18 -7.02 19.09
N GLU A 224 5.73 -5.77 18.97
CA GLU A 224 6.66 -4.64 18.80
C GLU A 224 7.56 -4.46 20.03
N CYS A 225 8.79 -4.00 19.80
CA CYS A 225 9.71 -3.65 20.89
C CYS A 225 9.05 -2.69 21.89
N GLY A 226 9.20 -3.01 23.18
CA GLY A 226 8.64 -2.24 24.29
C GLY A 226 7.23 -2.68 24.73
N PHE A 227 6.66 -3.74 24.14
CA PHE A 227 5.40 -4.30 24.65
C PHE A 227 5.54 -4.84 26.08
N ASN A 228 4.45 -4.79 26.85
CA ASN A 228 4.41 -5.19 28.26
C ASN A 228 4.83 -6.66 28.44
N GLN A 229 5.96 -6.89 29.12
CA GLN A 229 6.54 -8.23 29.28
C GLN A 229 5.66 -9.19 30.10
N THR A 230 4.94 -8.69 31.10
CA THR A 230 4.02 -9.51 31.90
C THR A 230 2.92 -10.10 31.02
N ILE A 231 2.37 -9.33 30.08
CA ILE A 231 1.36 -9.81 29.13
C ILE A 231 1.98 -10.83 28.17
N LEU A 232 3.19 -10.57 27.65
CA LEU A 232 3.87 -11.51 26.76
C LEU A 232 4.15 -12.85 27.45
N GLU A 233 4.58 -12.85 28.71
CA GLU A 233 4.80 -14.06 29.50
C GLU A 233 3.51 -14.86 29.71
N GLN A 234 2.39 -14.18 30.00
CA GLN A 234 1.09 -14.83 30.12
C GLN A 234 0.65 -15.46 28.79
N LEU A 235 0.81 -14.75 27.67
CA LEU A 235 0.49 -15.29 26.35
C LEU A 235 1.37 -16.51 26.00
N ARG A 236 2.66 -16.51 26.36
CA ARG A 236 3.53 -17.69 26.20
C ARG A 236 3.05 -18.88 27.03
N LYS A 237 2.59 -18.66 28.27
CA LYS A 237 2.03 -19.72 29.13
C LYS A 237 0.74 -20.32 28.55
N LEU A 238 -0.02 -19.53 27.79
CA LEU A 238 -1.19 -19.99 27.05
C LEU A 238 -0.84 -20.72 25.74
N GLY A 239 0.45 -20.84 25.39
CA GLY A 239 0.93 -21.57 24.22
C GLY A 239 1.21 -20.70 22.99
N HIS A 240 1.06 -19.37 23.08
CA HIS A 240 1.34 -18.49 21.94
C HIS A 240 2.85 -18.40 21.64
N ASN A 241 3.21 -18.64 20.38
CA ASN A 241 4.56 -18.43 19.87
C ASN A 241 4.79 -16.92 19.60
N ILE A 242 5.48 -16.24 20.52
CA ILE A 242 5.71 -14.79 20.43
C ILE A 242 7.08 -14.49 19.83
N GLN A 243 7.10 -13.70 18.76
CA GLN A 243 8.30 -13.21 18.09
C GLN A 243 8.43 -11.69 18.28
N CYS A 244 9.67 -11.21 18.39
CA CYS A 244 9.93 -9.78 18.52
C CYS A 244 9.97 -9.10 17.15
N ASP A 245 9.13 -8.08 16.93
CA ASP A 245 9.19 -7.22 15.74
C ASP A 245 10.06 -5.99 16.02
N VAL A 246 11.33 -6.11 15.62
CA VAL A 246 12.33 -5.06 15.80
C VAL A 246 12.09 -3.85 14.91
N TYR A 247 11.39 -4.01 13.79
CA TYR A 247 11.37 -3.01 12.72
C TYR A 247 10.15 -2.09 12.73
N ARG A 248 9.15 -2.33 13.61
CA ARG A 248 7.89 -1.54 13.70
C ARG A 248 7.36 -1.11 12.33
N ARG A 249 7.11 -2.08 11.45
CA ARG A 249 6.85 -1.83 10.01
C ARG A 249 5.44 -1.27 9.71
N SER A 250 4.72 -0.76 10.71
CA SER A 250 3.37 -0.20 10.55
C SER A 250 3.31 1.24 11.06
N ILE A 251 3.20 2.16 10.11
CA ILE A 251 2.99 3.59 10.27
C ILE A 251 1.49 3.86 10.23
N VAL A 252 1.03 4.68 11.17
CA VAL A 252 -0.38 5.09 11.29
C VAL A 252 -0.45 6.59 11.15
N GLN A 253 -1.44 7.05 10.40
CA GLN A 253 -1.82 8.45 10.36
C GLN A 253 -3.29 8.57 10.79
N SER A 254 -3.57 9.60 11.59
CA SER A 254 -4.92 9.88 12.05
C SER A 254 -5.13 11.38 12.21
N ILE A 255 -6.37 11.80 11.96
CA ILE A 255 -6.88 13.14 12.27
C ILE A 255 -8.13 12.93 13.13
N GLU A 256 -8.26 13.71 14.20
CA GLU A 256 -9.44 13.81 15.08
C GLU A 256 -10.05 15.20 14.95
#